data_AF-A0A7W1ZF42-F1
#
_entry.id   AF-A0A7W1ZF42-F1
#
_cell.length_a   1.000
_cell.length_b   1.000
_cell.length_c   1.000
_cell.angle_alpha   90.00
_cell.angle_beta   90.00
_cell.angle_gamma   90.00
#
_symmetry.space_group_name_H-M   'P 1'
#
loop_
_entity.id
_entity.type
_entity.pdbx_description
1 polymer ?
#
loop_
_entity_poly.entity_id
_entity_poly.type
_entity_poly.pdbx_seq_one_letter_code
_entity_poly.pdbx_strand_id
1 'polypeptide(L)' 'MTTHTLAEIVATLESLYPKRWADDGDAIGLIVGDPGAPVTKVLFAVDPVRAVVD' A
#
# COMPACT_ATOMS: atom_id res chain seq x y z
N MET A 1 -20.69 -6.97 5.22
CA MET A 1 -19.45 -6.72 4.46
C MET A 1 -18.31 -6.73 5.45
N THR A 2 -17.27 -7.50 5.20
CA THR A 2 -16.03 -7.44 5.99
C THR A 2 -15.28 -6.17 5.63
N THR A 3 -14.95 -5.35 6.62
CA THR A 3 -14.11 -4.17 6.44
C THR A 3 -12.65 -4.61 6.49
N HIS A 4 -11.88 -4.31 5.45
CA HIS A 4 -10.44 -4.56 5.44
C HIS A 4 -9.68 -3.39 6.04
N THR A 5 -8.58 -3.67 6.73
CA THR A 5 -7.67 -2.63 7.24
C THR A 5 -6.54 -2.33 6.25
N LEU A 6 -5.93 -1.15 6.33
CA LEU A 6 -4.76 -0.82 5.53
C LEU A 6 -3.62 -1.83 5.73
N ALA A 7 -3.39 -2.28 6.96
CA ALA A 7 -2.39 -3.30 7.28
C ALA A 7 -2.63 -4.63 6.53
N GLU A 8 -3.88 -5.09 6.46
CA GLU A 8 -4.25 -6.31 5.73
C GLU A 8 -4.00 -6.20 4.22
N ILE A 9 -4.31 -5.03 3.64
CA ILE A 9 -4.05 -4.76 2.22
C ILE A 9 -2.55 -4.75 1.95
N VAL A 10 -1.75 -4.05 2.76
CA VAL A 10 -0.29 -4.01 2.62
C VAL A 10 0.31 -5.40 2.77
N ALA A 11 -0.12 -6.18 3.77
CA ALA A 11 0.35 -7.56 3.96
C ALA A 11 0.03 -8.46 2.76
N THR A 12 -1.15 -8.28 2.14
CA THR A 12 -1.52 -8.99 0.92
C THR A 12 -0.57 -8.64 -0.22
N LEU A 13 -0.29 -7.35 -0.44
CA LEU A 13 0.66 -6.90 -1.46
C LEU A 13 2.07 -7.41 -1.19
N GLU A 14 2.56 -7.38 0.05
CA GLU A 14 3.88 -7.91 0.41
C GLU A 14 4.00 -9.43 0.21
N SER A 15 2.89 -10.18 0.31
CA SER A 15 2.89 -11.61 0.00
C SER A 15 3.01 -11.90 -1.49
N LEU A 16 2.41 -11.05 -2.33
CA LEU A 16 2.47 -11.13 -3.79
C LEU A 16 3.79 -10.58 -4.34
N TYR A 17 4.32 -9.54 -3.68
CA TYR A 17 5.53 -8.82 -4.03
C TYR A 17 6.47 -8.75 -2.82
N PRO A 18 7.20 -9.84 -2.52
CA PRO A 18 8.09 -9.90 -1.37
C PRO A 18 9.13 -8.78 -1.36
N LYS A 19 9.24 -8.09 -0.22
CA LYS A 19 10.18 -6.98 0.01
C LYS A 19 11.64 -7.32 -0.29
N ARG A 20 12.03 -8.60 -0.14
CA ARG A 20 13.39 -9.08 -0.44
C ARG A 20 13.78 -8.97 -1.92
N TRP A 21 12.84 -8.66 -2.81
CA TRP A 21 13.10 -8.43 -4.23
C TRP A 21 13.53 -6.99 -4.52
N ALA A 22 13.33 -6.06 -3.59
CA ALA A 22 13.75 -4.67 -3.75
C ALA A 22 15.27 -4.52 -3.62
N ASP A 23 15.82 -3.50 -4.27
CA ASP A 23 17.26 -3.20 -4.21
C ASP A 23 17.62 -2.48 -2.90
N ASP A 24 18.91 -2.47 -2.58
CA ASP A 24 19.41 -1.77 -1.42
C ASP A 24 19.24 -0.25 -1.59
N GLY A 25 18.39 0.34 -0.74
CA GLY A 25 18.08 1.77 -0.76
C GLY A 25 16.69 2.11 -1.31
N ASP A 26 15.92 1.12 -1.77
CA ASP A 26 14.53 1.33 -2.18
C ASP A 26 13.63 1.71 -0.99
N ALA A 27 12.84 2.78 -1.17
CA ALA A 27 11.84 3.22 -0.21
C ALA A 27 10.50 2.51 -0.46
N ILE A 28 10.39 1.26 0.02
CA ILE A 28 9.21 0.40 -0.15
C ILE A 28 8.37 0.24 1.11
N GLY A 29 7.12 -0.23 0.94
CA GLY A 29 6.18 -0.49 2.02
C GLY A 29 5.18 0.65 2.24
N LEU A 30 4.56 0.68 3.42
CA LEU A 30 3.63 1.75 3.80
C LEU A 30 4.41 3.03 4.13
N ILE A 31 4.28 4.05 3.28
CA ILE A 31 4.96 5.34 3.47
C ILE A 31 4.17 6.29 4.40
N VAL A 32 2.85 6.36 4.23
CA VAL A 32 1.98 7.25 5.02
C VAL A 32 0.59 6.64 5.20
N GLY A 33 -0.01 6.83 6.37
CA GLY A 33 -1.37 6.38 6.68
C GLY A 33 -1.47 5.69 8.04
N ASP A 34 -2.70 5.43 8.48
CA ASP A 34 -2.99 4.65 9.69
C ASP A 34 -3.22 3.17 9.30
N PRO A 35 -2.38 2.22 9.79
CA PRO A 35 -2.55 0.80 9.52
C PRO A 35 -3.92 0.23 9.93
N GLY A 36 -4.59 0.82 10.92
CA GLY A 36 -5.93 0.44 11.37
C GLY A 36 -7.08 1.04 10.56
N ALA A 37 -6.80 1.93 9.61
CA ALA A 37 -7.83 2.61 8.84
C ALA A 37 -8.62 1.63 7.95
N PRO A 38 -9.95 1.77 7.86
CA PRO A 38 -10.78 0.94 6.99
C PRO A 38 -10.55 1.29 5.51
N VAL A 39 -10.41 0.27 4.66
CA VAL A 39 -10.21 0.40 3.22
C VAL A 39 -11.45 -0.12 2.48
N THR A 40 -11.99 0.71 1.58
CA THR A 40 -13.15 0.39 0.73
C THR A 40 -12.82 0.35 -0.75
N LYS A 41 -11.72 0.99 -1.17
CA LYS A 41 -11.25 1.07 -2.54
C LYS A 41 -9.73 1.20 -2.57
N VAL A 42 -9.09 0.57 -3.56
CA VAL A 42 -7.66 0.68 -3.84
C VAL A 42 -7.48 1.27 -5.25
N LEU A 43 -6.61 2.27 -5.37
CA LEU A 43 -6.18 2.84 -6.65
C LEU A 43 -4.72 2.48 -6.86
N PHE A 44 -4.40 1.85 -8.00
CA PHE A 44 -3.02 1.64 -8.42
C PHE A 44 -2.56 2.83 -9.25
N ALA A 45 -1.39 3.38 -8.91
CA ALA A 45 -0.77 4.49 -9.60
C ALA A 45 0.73 4.25 -9.77
N VAL A 46 1.30 4.76 -10.87
CA VAL A 46 2.75 4.76 -11.08
C VAL A 46 3.38 5.89 -10.27
N ASP A 47 2.82 7.10 -10.39
CA ASP A 47 3.30 8.29 -9.68
C ASP A 47 2.22 8.81 -8.71
N PRO A 48 2.48 8.89 -7.39
CA PRO A 48 1.53 9.44 -6.41
C PRO A 48 1.55 10.98 -6.40
N VAL A 49 1.30 11.60 -7.55
CA VAL A 49 1.21 13.06 -7.69
C VAL A 49 -0.15 13.58 -7.26
N ARG A 50 -0.25 14.89 -7.03
CA ARG A 50 -1.50 15.54 -6.59
C ARG A 50 -2.73 15.19 -7.44
N ALA A 51 -2.58 15.17 -8.77
CA ALA A 51 -3.68 14.84 -9.69
C ALA A 51 -4.20 13.39 -9.56
N VAL A 52 -3.47 12.49 -8.89
CA VAL A 52 -3.90 11.11 -8.62
C VAL A 52 -4.69 11.03 -7.31
N VAL A 53 -4.42 11.93 -6.37
CA VAL A 53 -4.98 11.92 -5.02
C VAL A 53 -6.23 12.82 -4.90
N ASP A 54 -6.26 13.91 -5.67
CA ASP A 54 -7.42 14.82 -5.79
C ASP A 54 -8.59 14.16 -6.54
#